data_AF-A0A9X9LXF7-F1
#
_entry.id   AF-A0A9X9LXF7-F1
#
_cell.length_a   1.000
_cell.length_b   1.000
_cell.length_c   1.000
_cell.angle_alpha   90.00
_cell.angle_beta   90.00
_cell.angle_gamma   90.00
#
_symmetry.space_group_name_H-M   'P 1'
#
loop_
_entity.id
_entity.type
_entity.pdbx_description
1 polymer ?
#
loop_
_entity_poly.entity_id
_entity_poly.type
_entity_poly.pdbx_seq_one_letter_code
_entity_poly.pdbx_strand_id
1 'polypeptide(L)'
;MLVAVDTSQGAGPSVASDKDRDLRELLQELGHLQAKQRKLKREVEKHKLFEDYLIKVLEIILNGHNEGEEPEGPDETLVGAMVEHYGQLFAISQDIQKHLEAFSKMSRVFHQRLESLEESHRALIPSLKIRLCQLQKRCHHEWKLWGLGHRVTSQKDMGSYNNQLLNDLQRIINNMVRQCSPSAHRSPSAHRAPESMGLFSKLDLIQEFMLDKMETVKFISLLMEPRVCWSGDRLKNSRRDPSSFRKCPRDQDSVPRTPLPGTQTSEYSSSS
;
A
#
# COMPACT_ATOMS: atom_id res chain seq x y z
N MET A 1 -42.21 -33.41 -139.39
CA MET A 1 -41.05 -34.23 -138.96
C MET A 1 -40.11 -33.36 -138.13
N LEU A 2 -39.15 -34.00 -137.44
CA LEU A 2 -38.07 -33.46 -136.59
C LEU A 2 -37.26 -32.29 -137.22
N VAL A 3 -36.40 -31.52 -136.53
CA VAL A 3 -36.12 -31.17 -135.11
C VAL A 3 -35.15 -29.96 -135.14
N ALA A 4 -35.28 -29.01 -134.21
CA ALA A 4 -34.21 -28.19 -133.63
C ALA A 4 -34.80 -27.60 -132.32
N VAL A 5 -34.38 -28.03 -131.12
CA VAL A 5 -33.17 -27.56 -130.42
C VAL A 5 -33.05 -26.04 -130.48
N ASP A 6 -33.41 -25.37 -129.38
CA ASP A 6 -32.43 -24.46 -128.78
C ASP A 6 -32.55 -24.35 -127.25
N THR A 7 -31.40 -24.12 -126.66
CA THR A 7 -31.09 -23.98 -125.24
C THR A 7 -31.26 -22.53 -124.78
N SER A 8 -32.07 -22.28 -123.74
CA SER A 8 -31.88 -21.08 -122.90
C SER A 8 -31.99 -21.44 -121.42
N GLN A 9 -30.82 -21.85 -120.92
CA GLN A 9 -30.48 -22.11 -119.53
C GLN A 9 -30.86 -20.91 -118.64
N GLY A 10 -31.45 -21.17 -117.48
CA GLY A 10 -31.85 -20.12 -116.54
C GLY A 10 -30.64 -19.32 -116.03
N ALA A 11 -30.55 -18.04 -116.41
CA ALA A 11 -29.61 -17.08 -115.84
C ALA A 11 -30.17 -16.54 -114.51
N GLY A 12 -29.54 -16.91 -113.40
CA GLY A 12 -30.04 -16.60 -112.06
C GLY A 12 -29.92 -15.10 -111.68
N PRO A 13 -30.93 -14.51 -111.03
CA PRO A 13 -30.84 -13.19 -110.41
C PRO A 13 -30.40 -13.32 -108.93
N SER A 14 -29.15 -12.95 -108.60
CA SER A 14 -28.74 -12.82 -107.19
C SER A 14 -27.68 -11.74 -106.91
N VAL A 15 -26.63 -11.65 -107.73
CA VAL A 15 -25.40 -10.87 -107.40
C VAL A 15 -25.63 -9.38 -107.17
N ALA A 16 -26.61 -8.75 -107.83
CA ALA A 16 -26.96 -7.35 -107.61
C ALA A 16 -27.88 -7.13 -106.38
N SER A 17 -28.68 -8.13 -106.02
CA SER A 17 -29.57 -8.08 -104.85
C SER A 17 -28.85 -8.32 -103.53
N ASP A 18 -27.75 -9.09 -103.54
CA ASP A 18 -26.93 -9.36 -102.35
C ASP A 18 -26.19 -8.09 -101.91
N LYS A 19 -25.46 -7.42 -102.81
CA LYS A 19 -24.69 -6.23 -102.44
C LYS A 19 -25.54 -5.11 -101.86
N ASP A 20 -26.77 -5.00 -102.33
CA ASP A 20 -27.76 -4.03 -101.87
C ASP A 20 -28.38 -4.43 -100.51
N ARG A 21 -28.28 -5.71 -100.11
CA ARG A 21 -28.58 -6.23 -98.78
C ARG A 21 -27.40 -6.00 -97.85
N ASP A 22 -26.19 -6.41 -98.25
CA ASP A 22 -24.92 -6.21 -97.52
C ASP A 22 -24.72 -4.73 -97.15
N LEU A 23 -24.99 -3.81 -98.08
CA LEU A 23 -24.87 -2.37 -97.84
C LEU A 23 -25.87 -1.87 -96.77
N ARG A 24 -27.08 -2.43 -96.74
CA ARG A 24 -28.08 -2.11 -95.70
C ARG A 24 -27.70 -2.70 -94.35
N GLU A 25 -27.15 -3.91 -94.32
CA GLU A 25 -26.64 -4.54 -93.10
C GLU A 25 -25.46 -3.75 -92.52
N LEU A 26 -24.48 -3.36 -93.34
CA LEU A 26 -23.36 -2.50 -92.94
C LEU A 26 -23.80 -1.13 -92.40
N LEU A 27 -24.82 -0.50 -93.01
CA LEU A 27 -25.39 0.76 -92.50
C LEU A 27 -26.10 0.57 -91.15
N GLN A 28 -26.79 -0.56 -90.96
CA GLN A 28 -27.43 -0.92 -89.70
C GLN A 28 -26.40 -1.22 -88.60
N GLU A 29 -25.31 -1.93 -88.93
CA GLU A 29 -24.19 -2.17 -88.02
C GLU A 29 -23.48 -0.88 -87.63
N LEU A 30 -23.23 0.03 -88.58
CA LEU A 30 -22.63 1.34 -88.33
C LEU A 30 -23.50 2.17 -87.36
N GLY A 31 -24.82 2.18 -87.56
CA GLY A 31 -25.77 2.80 -86.65
C GLY A 31 -25.74 2.20 -85.25
N HIS A 32 -25.66 0.86 -85.15
CA HIS A 32 -25.55 0.14 -83.87
C HIS A 32 -24.22 0.38 -83.15
N LEU A 33 -23.10 0.40 -83.88
CA LEU A 33 -21.79 0.77 -83.33
C LEU A 33 -21.81 2.20 -82.80
N GLN A 34 -22.39 3.15 -83.54
CA GLN A 34 -22.49 4.54 -83.12
C GLN A 34 -23.36 4.69 -81.85
N ALA A 35 -24.42 3.88 -81.72
CA ALA A 35 -25.23 3.81 -80.51
C ALA A 35 -24.45 3.22 -79.32
N LYS A 36 -23.69 2.13 -79.52
CA LYS A 36 -22.79 1.55 -78.52
C LYS A 36 -21.71 2.53 -78.06
N GLN A 37 -21.07 3.25 -78.98
CA GLN A 37 -20.07 4.27 -78.68
C GLN A 37 -20.67 5.40 -77.83
N ARG A 38 -21.86 5.90 -78.19
CA ARG A 38 -22.61 6.90 -77.39
C ARG A 38 -23.05 6.39 -76.02
N LYS A 39 -23.23 5.07 -75.84
CA LYS A 39 -23.52 4.46 -74.53
C LYS A 39 -22.24 4.36 -73.69
N LEU A 40 -21.15 3.83 -74.26
CA LEU A 40 -19.87 3.70 -73.57
C LEU A 40 -19.33 5.06 -73.11
N LYS A 41 -19.39 6.10 -73.94
CA LYS A 41 -18.95 7.46 -73.56
C LYS A 41 -19.67 7.95 -72.29
N ARG A 42 -21.00 7.78 -72.21
CA ARG A 42 -21.79 8.16 -71.03
C ARG A 42 -21.43 7.35 -69.78
N GLU A 43 -21.14 6.07 -69.94
CA GLU A 43 -20.75 5.22 -68.81
C GLU A 43 -19.34 5.57 -68.30
N VAL A 44 -18.38 5.88 -69.18
CA VAL A 44 -17.05 6.38 -68.81
C VAL A 44 -17.16 7.70 -68.04
N GLU A 45 -17.96 8.64 -68.55
CA GLU A 45 -18.14 9.97 -67.96
C GLU A 45 -18.81 9.90 -66.56
N LYS A 46 -19.69 8.91 -66.35
CA LYS A 46 -20.26 8.56 -65.04
C LYS A 46 -19.22 7.95 -64.08
N HIS A 47 -18.34 7.06 -64.56
CA HIS A 47 -17.31 6.44 -63.71
C HIS A 47 -16.20 7.41 -63.34
N LYS A 48 -15.87 8.38 -64.21
CA LYS A 48 -14.87 9.41 -63.94
C LYS A 48 -15.15 10.19 -62.65
N LEU A 49 -16.41 10.48 -62.32
CA LEU A 49 -16.77 11.14 -61.06
C LEU A 49 -16.39 10.33 -59.81
N PHE A 50 -16.40 8.99 -59.91
CA PHE A 50 -15.93 8.13 -58.82
C PHE A 50 -14.40 8.05 -58.78
N GLU A 51 -13.73 8.06 -59.94
CA GLU A 51 -12.28 8.14 -60.05
C GLU A 51 -11.75 9.46 -59.44
N ASP A 52 -12.28 10.61 -59.85
CA ASP A 52 -11.96 11.94 -59.31
C ASP A 52 -12.21 12.00 -57.78
N TYR A 53 -13.28 11.36 -57.28
CA TYR A 53 -13.55 11.24 -55.84
C TYR A 53 -12.55 10.34 -55.11
N LEU A 54 -12.21 9.17 -55.67
CA LEU A 54 -11.24 8.25 -55.08
C LEU A 54 -9.83 8.88 -55.03
N ILE A 55 -9.42 9.58 -56.10
CA ILE A 55 -8.18 10.36 -56.13
C ILE A 55 -8.18 11.38 -54.99
N LYS A 56 -9.27 12.15 -54.83
CA LYS A 56 -9.39 13.15 -53.75
C LYS A 56 -9.39 12.53 -52.35
N VAL A 57 -10.01 11.37 -52.15
CA VAL A 57 -9.97 10.65 -50.86
C VAL A 57 -8.57 10.14 -50.55
N LEU A 58 -7.86 9.59 -51.54
CA LEU A 58 -6.47 9.17 -51.39
C LEU A 58 -5.55 10.36 -51.11
N GLU A 59 -5.76 11.49 -51.80
CA GLU A 59 -5.03 12.74 -51.56
C GLU A 59 -5.28 13.29 -50.15
N ILE A 60 -6.50 13.22 -49.61
CA ILE A 60 -6.78 13.59 -48.21
C ILE A 60 -6.05 12.67 -47.22
N ILE A 61 -6.03 11.37 -47.48
CA ILE A 61 -5.35 10.38 -46.63
C ILE A 61 -3.82 10.56 -46.68
N LEU A 62 -3.25 10.84 -47.85
CA LEU A 62 -1.80 11.09 -48.00
C LEU A 62 -1.40 12.47 -47.45
N ASN A 63 -2.13 13.53 -47.78
CA ASN A 63 -1.77 14.89 -47.33
C ASN A 63 -1.98 15.06 -45.82
N GLY A 64 -2.94 14.34 -45.23
CA GLY A 64 -3.08 14.21 -43.77
C GLY A 64 -1.87 13.55 -43.08
N HIS A 65 -0.96 12.92 -43.83
CA HIS A 65 0.34 12.44 -43.33
C HIS A 65 1.53 13.35 -43.68
N ASN A 66 1.36 14.34 -44.57
CA ASN A 66 2.48 15.13 -45.13
C ASN A 66 2.50 16.61 -44.71
N GLU A 67 1.51 17.10 -43.97
CA GLU A 67 1.45 18.53 -43.56
C GLU A 67 2.41 18.89 -42.39
N GLY A 68 3.40 18.03 -42.11
CA GLY A 68 4.44 18.23 -41.11
C GLY A 68 5.71 17.40 -41.39
N GLU A 69 6.67 18.02 -42.08
CA GLU A 69 8.09 17.65 -42.26
C GLU A 69 8.43 16.42 -43.17
N GLU A 70 9.33 16.68 -44.12
CA GLU A 70 10.12 15.69 -44.87
C GLU A 70 11.33 15.17 -44.04
N PRO A 71 12.03 14.06 -44.42
CA PRO A 71 11.52 12.84 -45.01
C PRO A 71 12.25 11.57 -44.46
N GLU A 72 12.04 11.16 -43.20
CA GLU A 72 12.47 9.83 -42.72
C GLU A 72 11.69 9.40 -41.45
N GLY A 73 10.75 8.46 -41.59
CA GLY A 73 10.17 7.65 -40.50
C GLY A 73 9.68 8.31 -39.19
N PRO A 74 8.75 9.28 -39.18
CA PRO A 74 8.13 9.77 -37.94
C PRO A 74 7.35 8.68 -37.17
N ASP A 75 6.73 7.76 -37.91
CA ASP A 75 5.89 6.70 -37.32
C ASP A 75 6.75 5.62 -36.63
N GLU A 76 7.89 5.24 -37.22
CA GLU A 76 8.84 4.29 -36.61
C GLU A 76 9.53 4.87 -35.38
N THR A 77 9.88 6.16 -35.38
CA THR A 77 10.48 6.82 -34.21
C THR A 77 9.50 7.03 -33.06
N LEU A 78 8.24 7.38 -33.34
CA LEU A 78 7.17 7.45 -32.34
C LEU A 78 6.86 6.07 -31.75
N VAL A 79 6.73 5.03 -32.59
CA VAL A 79 6.52 3.65 -32.14
C VAL A 79 7.70 3.16 -31.31
N GLY A 80 8.94 3.46 -31.71
CA GLY A 80 10.15 3.18 -30.94
C GLY A 80 10.11 3.77 -29.53
N ALA A 81 9.80 5.07 -29.41
CA ALA A 81 9.69 5.76 -28.12
C ALA A 81 8.57 5.16 -27.23
N MET A 82 7.43 4.76 -27.80
CA MET A 82 6.39 4.05 -27.06
C MET A 82 6.87 2.68 -26.55
N VAL A 83 7.55 1.90 -27.39
CA VAL A 83 8.08 0.58 -27.03
C VAL A 83 9.11 0.70 -25.90
N GLU A 84 10.01 1.70 -25.96
CA GLU A 84 10.94 1.98 -24.86
C GLU A 84 10.22 2.34 -23.55
N HIS A 85 9.23 3.23 -23.59
CA HIS A 85 8.46 3.62 -22.41
C HIS A 85 7.74 2.41 -21.78
N TYR A 86 7.07 1.57 -22.57
CA TYR A 86 6.45 0.35 -22.06
C TYR A 86 7.47 -0.68 -21.55
N GLY A 87 8.66 -0.76 -22.18
CA GLY A 87 9.78 -1.57 -21.69
C GLY A 87 10.27 -1.13 -20.31
N GLN A 88 10.44 0.18 -20.10
CA GLN A 88 10.80 0.75 -18.80
C GLN A 88 9.71 0.48 -17.75
N LEU A 89 8.43 0.70 -18.09
CA LEU A 89 7.30 0.44 -17.19
C LEU A 89 7.22 -1.05 -16.79
N PHE A 90 7.49 -1.96 -17.73
CA PHE A 90 7.54 -3.40 -17.47
C PHE A 90 8.71 -3.78 -16.56
N ALA A 91 9.90 -3.20 -16.77
CA ALA A 91 11.05 -3.42 -15.90
C ALA A 91 10.80 -2.95 -14.46
N ILE A 92 10.20 -1.76 -14.28
CA ILE A 92 9.79 -1.23 -12.97
C ILE A 92 8.74 -2.14 -12.32
N SER A 93 7.76 -2.61 -13.09
CA SER A 93 6.73 -3.55 -12.59
C SER A 93 7.34 -4.86 -12.07
N GLN A 94 8.30 -5.45 -12.80
CA GLN A 94 9.03 -6.62 -12.32
C GLN A 94 9.85 -6.36 -11.05
N ASP A 95 10.44 -5.17 -10.91
CA ASP A 95 11.23 -4.82 -9.73
C ASP A 95 10.34 -4.65 -8.49
N ILE A 96 9.20 -3.96 -8.64
CA ILE A 96 8.17 -3.85 -7.60
C ILE A 96 7.68 -5.25 -7.19
N GLN A 97 7.46 -6.16 -8.14
CA GLN A 97 7.06 -7.55 -7.85
C GLN A 97 8.12 -8.28 -7.01
N LYS A 98 9.41 -8.17 -7.34
CA LYS A 98 10.52 -8.74 -6.56
C LYS A 98 10.60 -8.15 -5.15
N HIS A 99 10.43 -6.84 -5.02
CA HIS A 99 10.39 -6.16 -3.72
C HIS A 99 9.19 -6.61 -2.86
N LEU A 100 8.01 -6.78 -3.47
CA LEU A 100 6.82 -7.29 -2.79
C LEU A 100 7.00 -8.73 -2.31
N GLU A 101 7.62 -9.59 -3.13
CA GLU A 101 7.99 -10.95 -2.72
C GLU A 101 9.00 -10.97 -1.57
N ALA A 102 10.04 -10.14 -1.63
CA ALA A 102 11.03 -10.03 -0.56
C ALA A 102 10.40 -9.55 0.75
N PHE A 103 9.51 -8.55 0.67
CA PHE A 103 8.74 -8.06 1.81
C PHE A 103 7.79 -9.13 2.37
N SER A 104 7.11 -9.90 1.52
CA SER A 104 6.25 -11.01 1.92
C SER A 104 7.03 -12.11 2.65
N LYS A 105 8.19 -12.52 2.10
CA LYS A 105 9.11 -13.49 2.72
C LYS A 105 9.59 -13.00 4.09
N MET A 106 9.97 -11.72 4.20
CA MET A 106 10.40 -11.08 5.46
C MET A 106 9.27 -11.02 6.48
N SER A 107 8.07 -10.57 6.08
CA SER A 107 6.88 -10.50 6.92
C SER A 107 6.53 -11.87 7.51
N ARG A 108 6.59 -12.94 6.70
CA ARG A 108 6.38 -14.32 7.18
C ARG A 108 7.36 -14.71 8.29
N VAL A 109 8.63 -14.36 8.16
CA VAL A 109 9.66 -14.62 9.20
C VAL A 109 9.38 -13.83 10.48
N PHE A 110 8.92 -12.57 10.37
CA PHE A 110 8.52 -11.79 11.54
C PHE A 110 7.30 -12.39 12.26
N HIS A 111 6.28 -12.83 11.53
CA HIS A 111 5.11 -13.49 12.12
C HIS A 111 5.50 -14.79 12.84
N GLN A 112 6.33 -15.63 12.23
CA GLN A 112 6.85 -16.86 12.87
C GLN A 112 7.66 -16.59 14.14
N ARG A 113 8.47 -15.53 14.16
CA ARG A 113 9.20 -15.10 15.37
C ARG A 113 8.27 -14.60 16.46
N LEU A 114 7.23 -13.85 16.10
CA LEU A 114 6.24 -13.33 17.04
C LEU A 114 5.41 -14.47 17.66
N GLU A 115 4.96 -15.43 16.85
CA GLU A 115 4.25 -16.64 17.27
C GLU A 115 5.10 -17.49 18.22
N SER A 116 6.37 -17.73 17.87
CA SER A 116 7.32 -18.44 18.74
C SER A 116 7.57 -17.71 20.07
N LEU A 117 7.63 -16.38 20.05
CA LEU A 117 7.78 -15.57 21.26
C LEU A 117 6.51 -15.63 22.13
N GLU A 118 5.33 -15.53 21.51
CA GLU A 118 4.05 -15.65 22.21
C GLU A 118 3.92 -17.03 22.88
N GLU A 119 4.23 -18.11 22.18
CA GLU A 119 4.18 -19.47 22.75
C GLU A 119 5.19 -19.64 23.90
N SER A 120 6.40 -19.08 23.76
CA SER A 120 7.36 -19.08 24.88
C SER A 120 6.83 -18.35 26.12
N HIS A 121 6.08 -17.26 25.94
CA HIS A 121 5.46 -16.49 27.02
C HIS A 121 4.26 -17.23 27.63
N ARG A 122 3.42 -17.85 26.80
CA ARG A 122 2.31 -18.74 27.21
C ARG A 122 2.80 -19.90 28.06
N ALA A 123 3.94 -20.50 27.74
CA ALA A 123 4.57 -21.56 28.53
C ALA A 123 5.27 -21.04 29.81
N LEU A 124 5.89 -19.85 29.74
CA LEU A 124 6.63 -19.26 30.85
C LEU A 124 5.70 -18.87 32.01
N ILE A 125 4.55 -18.23 31.74
CA ILE A 125 3.63 -17.73 32.79
C ILE A 125 3.19 -18.84 33.77
N PRO A 126 2.66 -20.00 33.34
CA PRO A 126 2.34 -21.11 34.24
C PRO A 126 3.54 -21.59 35.05
N SER A 127 4.72 -21.69 34.45
CA SER A 127 5.94 -22.14 35.15
C SER A 127 6.34 -21.19 36.28
N LEU A 128 6.22 -19.88 36.07
CA LEU A 128 6.47 -18.85 37.09
C LEU A 128 5.41 -18.89 38.18
N LYS A 129 4.12 -19.02 37.83
CA LYS A 129 3.03 -19.21 38.80
C LYS A 129 3.27 -20.43 39.69
N ILE A 130 3.66 -21.57 39.12
CA ILE A 130 3.99 -22.79 39.87
C ILE A 130 5.15 -22.55 40.84
N ARG A 131 6.25 -21.93 40.38
CA ARG A 131 7.41 -21.61 41.23
C ARG A 131 7.06 -20.64 42.37
N LEU A 132 6.23 -19.64 42.09
CA LEU A 132 5.78 -18.67 43.09
C LEU A 132 4.91 -19.34 44.17
N CYS A 133 3.96 -20.20 43.77
CA CYS A 133 3.19 -21.02 44.70
C CYS A 133 4.06 -21.97 45.54
N GLN A 134 5.12 -22.56 44.96
CA GLN A 134 6.08 -23.40 45.68
C GLN A 134 6.94 -22.61 46.68
N LEU A 135 7.36 -21.39 46.34
CA LEU A 135 8.05 -20.48 47.24
C LEU A 135 7.14 -20.05 48.39
N GLN A 136 5.92 -19.62 48.10
CA GLN A 136 4.93 -19.22 49.12
C GLN A 136 4.62 -20.35 50.10
N LYS A 137 4.48 -21.60 49.61
CA LYS A 137 4.31 -22.79 50.47
C LYS A 137 5.51 -23.03 51.39
N ARG A 138 6.74 -22.86 50.90
CA ARG A 138 7.97 -22.99 51.72
C ARG A 138 8.04 -21.91 52.80
N CYS A 139 7.88 -20.64 52.43
CA CYS A 139 7.84 -19.54 53.40
C CYS A 139 6.76 -19.79 54.46
N HIS A 140 5.54 -20.16 54.06
CA HIS A 140 4.46 -20.43 55.02
C HIS A 140 4.76 -21.60 55.96
N HIS A 141 5.48 -22.63 55.49
CA HIS A 141 5.92 -23.74 56.35
C HIS A 141 6.99 -23.30 57.35
N GLU A 142 7.99 -22.53 56.92
CA GLU A 142 9.02 -21.95 57.80
C GLU A 142 8.38 -21.05 58.87
N TRP A 143 7.48 -20.14 58.49
CA TRP A 143 6.75 -19.28 59.42
C TRP A 143 5.94 -20.07 60.46
N LYS A 144 5.30 -21.18 60.07
CA LYS A 144 4.63 -22.09 61.02
C LYS A 144 5.60 -22.76 61.99
N LEU A 145 6.77 -23.18 61.50
CA LEU A 145 7.80 -23.83 62.30
C LEU A 145 8.38 -22.87 63.36
N TRP A 146 8.63 -21.61 62.97
CA TRP A 146 9.03 -20.54 63.89
C TRP A 146 7.96 -20.25 64.95
N GLY A 147 6.68 -20.18 64.57
CA GLY A 147 5.58 -19.97 65.50
C GLY A 147 5.40 -21.11 66.53
N LEU A 148 5.69 -22.35 66.13
CA LEU A 148 5.72 -23.51 67.04
C LEU A 148 6.94 -23.49 67.97
N GLY A 149 8.13 -23.15 67.45
CA GLY A 149 9.37 -23.08 68.23
C GLY A 149 9.26 -22.15 69.44
N HIS A 150 8.75 -20.94 69.24
CA HIS A 150 8.55 -19.97 70.34
C HIS A 150 7.51 -20.40 71.38
N ARG A 151 6.54 -21.25 71.01
CA ARG A 151 5.50 -21.72 71.95
C ARG A 151 6.03 -22.75 72.94
N VAL A 152 7.03 -23.56 72.54
CA VAL A 152 7.63 -24.61 73.37
C VAL A 152 8.63 -24.05 74.39
N THR A 153 9.32 -22.94 74.06
CA THR A 153 10.34 -22.34 74.94
C THR A 153 9.79 -21.44 76.05
N SER A 154 8.54 -20.98 75.94
CA SER A 154 8.01 -19.88 76.78
C SER A 154 7.61 -20.27 78.22
N GLN A 155 7.78 -21.53 78.65
CA GLN A 155 7.20 -22.03 79.91
C GLN A 155 8.12 -21.96 81.15
N LYS A 156 9.43 -21.66 81.04
CA LYS A 156 10.36 -21.92 82.17
C LYS A 156 11.09 -20.75 82.86
N ASP A 157 11.45 -19.63 82.20
CA ASP A 157 12.32 -18.60 82.83
C ASP A 157 11.96 -17.14 82.48
N MET A 158 10.84 -16.63 83.01
CA MET A 158 10.26 -15.31 82.67
C MET A 158 11.24 -14.12 82.76
N GLY A 159 12.19 -14.10 83.71
CA GLY A 159 13.15 -12.99 83.87
C GLY A 159 14.28 -12.99 82.85
N SER A 160 14.93 -14.14 82.66
CA SER A 160 16.04 -14.30 81.68
C SER A 160 15.53 -14.24 80.24
N TYR A 161 14.35 -14.83 80.00
CA TYR A 161 13.72 -14.92 78.69
C TYR A 161 13.42 -13.54 78.08
N ASN A 162 13.07 -12.52 78.87
CA ASN A 162 12.78 -11.18 78.32
C ASN A 162 14.02 -10.52 77.70
N ASN A 163 15.19 -10.60 78.36
CA ASN A 163 16.44 -10.07 77.80
C ASN A 163 16.92 -10.89 76.59
N GLN A 164 16.77 -12.22 76.65
CA GLN A 164 17.08 -13.10 75.52
C GLN A 164 16.17 -12.82 74.32
N LEU A 165 14.87 -12.67 74.53
CA LEU A 165 13.87 -12.35 73.53
C LEU A 165 14.10 -10.97 72.89
N LEU A 166 14.49 -9.96 73.67
CA LEU A 166 14.88 -8.65 73.14
C LEU A 166 16.12 -8.74 72.24
N ASN A 167 17.14 -9.48 72.68
CA ASN A 167 18.35 -9.74 71.86
C ASN A 167 18.01 -10.51 70.58
N ASP A 168 17.12 -11.51 70.66
CA ASP A 168 16.68 -12.29 69.50
C ASP A 168 15.81 -11.48 68.53
N LEU A 169 14.89 -10.66 69.03
CA LEU A 169 14.13 -9.70 68.20
C LEU A 169 15.06 -8.70 67.51
N GLN A 170 16.05 -8.16 68.22
CA GLN A 170 17.02 -7.23 67.64
C GLN A 170 17.92 -7.92 66.59
N ARG A 171 18.27 -9.19 66.80
CA ARG A 171 18.95 -10.05 65.81
C ARG A 171 18.09 -10.32 64.57
N ILE A 172 16.80 -10.59 64.74
CA ILE A 172 15.83 -10.79 63.65
C ILE A 172 15.65 -9.49 62.85
N ILE A 173 15.46 -8.34 63.51
CA ILE A 173 15.35 -7.04 62.85
C ILE A 173 16.62 -6.69 62.07
N ASN A 174 17.81 -6.87 62.67
CA ASN A 174 19.09 -6.66 61.97
C ASN A 174 19.24 -7.57 60.72
N ASN A 175 18.70 -8.81 60.76
CA ASN A 175 18.71 -9.72 59.62
C ASN A 175 17.73 -9.26 58.53
N MET A 176 16.50 -8.87 58.88
CA MET A 176 15.53 -8.33 57.93
C MET A 176 16.05 -7.04 57.26
N VAL A 177 16.66 -6.13 58.01
CA VAL A 177 17.34 -4.92 57.47
C VAL A 177 18.40 -5.28 56.43
N ARG A 178 19.23 -6.32 56.68
CA ARG A 178 20.23 -6.80 55.71
C ARG A 178 19.60 -7.36 54.43
N GLN A 179 18.40 -7.93 54.51
CA GLN A 179 17.66 -8.46 53.34
C GLN A 179 16.90 -7.37 52.58
N CYS A 180 16.46 -6.31 53.27
CA CYS A 180 15.81 -5.14 52.68
C CYS A 180 16.81 -4.15 52.04
N SER A 181 18.09 -4.22 52.44
CA SER A 181 19.16 -3.36 51.93
C SER A 181 19.40 -3.61 50.41
N PRO A 182 19.40 -2.56 49.56
CA PRO A 182 19.57 -2.75 48.11
C PRO A 182 20.91 -3.38 47.72
N SER A 183 20.88 -4.56 47.10
CA SER A 183 22.08 -5.28 46.65
C SER A 183 22.61 -4.83 45.27
N ALA A 184 22.42 -3.56 44.91
CA ALA A 184 22.84 -3.04 43.60
C ALA A 184 23.09 -1.51 43.57
N HIS A 185 24.16 -1.03 44.20
CA HIS A 185 25.20 -0.21 43.52
C HIS A 185 26.34 0.11 44.50
N ARG A 186 27.56 -0.32 44.14
CA ARG A 186 28.74 -0.31 45.01
C ARG A 186 29.45 1.06 44.98
N SER A 187 28.85 2.08 45.59
CA SER A 187 29.52 3.37 45.85
C SER A 187 30.39 3.26 47.12
N PRO A 188 31.73 3.49 47.06
CA PRO A 188 32.62 3.23 48.20
C PRO A 188 32.46 4.14 49.43
N SER A 189 31.65 5.20 49.35
CA SER A 189 31.59 6.27 50.36
C SER A 189 30.44 6.15 51.37
N ALA A 190 29.57 5.15 51.25
CA ALA A 190 28.38 4.99 52.10
C ALA A 190 28.46 3.75 53.02
N HIS A 191 29.57 3.60 53.76
CA HIS A 191 29.70 2.60 54.83
C HIS A 191 28.88 2.96 56.08
N ARG A 192 27.56 3.13 55.95
CA ARG A 192 26.65 3.08 57.10
C ARG A 192 26.14 1.65 57.26
N ALA A 193 26.90 0.84 57.98
CA ALA A 193 26.56 -0.55 58.25
C ALA A 193 25.15 -0.64 58.88
N PRO A 194 24.34 -1.65 58.53
CA PRO A 194 22.99 -1.80 59.06
C PRO A 194 22.94 -1.95 60.58
N GLU A 195 24.06 -2.36 61.20
CA GLU A 195 24.24 -2.41 62.65
C GLU A 195 24.07 -1.04 63.31
N SER A 196 24.57 0.03 62.67
CA SER A 196 24.60 1.41 63.20
C SER A 196 23.27 2.18 63.15
N MET A 197 22.23 1.63 62.52
CA MET A 197 20.92 2.27 62.45
C MET A 197 20.12 2.10 63.75
N GLY A 198 19.39 3.15 64.16
CA GLY A 198 18.45 3.10 65.27
C GLY A 198 17.26 2.17 64.98
N LEU A 199 16.62 1.67 66.03
CA LEU A 199 15.54 0.67 65.92
C LEU A 199 14.38 1.14 65.02
N PHE A 200 13.94 2.40 65.16
CA PHE A 200 12.87 2.96 64.34
C PHE A 200 13.26 3.01 62.86
N SER A 201 14.43 3.57 62.52
CA SER A 201 14.93 3.61 61.14
C SER A 201 15.11 2.22 60.51
N LYS A 202 15.39 1.19 61.32
CA LYS A 202 15.42 -0.21 60.87
C LYS A 202 14.03 -0.73 60.51
N LEU A 203 13.00 -0.38 61.29
CA LEU A 203 11.61 -0.72 61.02
C LEU A 203 11.05 0.06 59.83
N ASP A 204 11.35 1.36 59.73
CA ASP A 204 10.97 2.22 58.60
C ASP A 204 11.48 1.65 57.27
N LEU A 205 12.76 1.24 57.21
CA LEU A 205 13.37 0.62 56.02
C LEU A 205 12.70 -0.72 55.65
N ILE A 206 12.32 -1.53 56.64
CA ILE A 206 11.59 -2.79 56.40
C ILE A 206 10.18 -2.48 55.86
N GLN A 207 9.50 -1.49 56.42
CA GLN A 207 8.17 -1.07 55.98
C GLN A 207 8.21 -0.50 54.56
N GLU A 208 9.17 0.38 54.24
CA GLU A 208 9.40 0.92 52.89
C GLU A 208 9.64 -0.19 51.88
N PHE A 209 10.54 -1.14 52.19
CA PHE A 209 10.78 -2.31 51.34
C PHE A 209 9.53 -3.19 51.15
N MET A 210 8.72 -3.39 52.19
CA MET A 210 7.46 -4.12 52.07
C MET A 210 6.43 -3.39 51.19
N LEU A 211 6.38 -2.05 51.26
CA LEU A 211 5.51 -1.23 50.41
C LEU A 211 5.94 -1.29 48.93
N ASP A 212 7.23 -1.12 48.63
CA ASP A 212 7.82 -1.27 47.29
C ASP A 212 7.52 -2.65 46.68
N LYS A 213 7.71 -3.73 47.46
CA LYS A 213 7.44 -5.09 46.99
C LYS A 213 5.94 -5.32 46.77
N MET A 214 5.08 -4.76 47.60
CA MET A 214 3.63 -4.82 47.40
C MET A 214 3.20 -4.03 46.16
N GLU A 215 3.77 -2.84 45.91
CA GLU A 215 3.49 -2.03 44.72
C GLU A 215 3.98 -2.74 43.44
N THR A 216 5.17 -3.34 43.48
CA THR A 216 5.69 -4.19 42.40
C THR A 216 4.73 -5.34 42.08
N VAL A 217 4.21 -6.04 43.09
CA VAL A 217 3.23 -7.14 42.90
C VAL A 217 1.88 -6.64 42.37
N LYS A 218 1.42 -5.45 42.79
CA LYS A 218 0.22 -4.80 42.22
C LYS A 218 0.42 -4.45 40.76
N PHE A 219 1.56 -3.85 40.39
CA PHE A 219 1.89 -3.49 39.01
C PHE A 219 1.96 -4.73 38.11
N ILE A 220 2.62 -5.80 38.57
CA ILE A 220 2.65 -7.09 37.86
C ILE A 220 1.23 -7.65 37.72
N SER A 221 0.40 -7.59 38.75
CA SER A 221 -1.01 -8.04 38.69
C SER A 221 -1.83 -7.26 37.66
N LEU A 222 -1.65 -5.94 37.56
CA LEU A 222 -2.31 -5.07 36.57
C LEU A 222 -1.79 -5.29 35.13
N LEU A 223 -0.54 -5.76 34.95
CA LEU A 223 -0.03 -6.24 33.67
C LEU A 223 -0.53 -7.65 33.32
N MET A 224 -1.01 -8.41 34.31
CA MET A 224 -1.56 -9.76 34.15
C MET A 224 -3.09 -9.78 34.05
N GLU A 225 -3.79 -8.66 34.26
CA GLU A 225 -5.18 -8.53 33.82
C GLU A 225 -5.23 -8.68 32.29
N PRO A 226 -6.16 -9.49 31.74
CA PRO A 226 -6.28 -9.66 30.31
C PRO A 226 -6.81 -8.35 29.71
N ARG A 227 -5.89 -7.48 29.27
CA ARG A 227 -6.20 -6.41 28.33
C ARG A 227 -6.79 -7.06 27.10
N VAL A 228 -8.10 -6.93 26.94
CA VAL A 228 -8.82 -7.38 25.75
C VAL A 228 -8.26 -6.59 24.57
N CYS A 229 -7.38 -7.23 23.80
CA CYS A 229 -6.80 -6.64 22.61
C CYS A 229 -7.91 -6.41 21.59
N TRP A 230 -8.28 -5.13 21.41
CA TRP A 230 -8.99 -4.55 20.28
C TRP A 230 -9.96 -5.49 19.55
N SER A 231 -11.22 -5.52 20.00
CA SER A 231 -12.31 -5.92 19.10
C SER A 231 -12.34 -4.95 17.93
N GLY A 232 -12.07 -5.45 16.73
CA GLY A 232 -12.04 -4.63 15.53
C GLY A 232 -13.45 -4.34 15.04
N ASP A 233 -13.94 -3.13 15.27
CA ASP A 233 -15.10 -2.58 14.54
C ASP A 233 -14.62 -1.69 13.38
N ARG A 234 -14.64 -2.26 12.17
CA ARG A 234 -14.65 -1.45 10.94
C ARG A 234 -16.11 -1.09 10.64
N LEU A 235 -16.46 0.20 10.74
CA LEU A 235 -17.47 0.81 9.84
C LEU A 235 -17.55 2.34 9.99
N LYS A 236 -16.74 3.04 9.19
CA LYS A 236 -17.20 4.27 8.51
C LYS A 236 -16.26 4.67 7.38
N ASN A 237 -16.73 4.47 6.15
CA ASN A 237 -16.19 5.17 4.99
C ASN A 237 -16.61 6.64 5.09
N SER A 238 -15.66 7.58 5.04
CA SER A 238 -15.91 8.89 4.45
C SER A 238 -14.63 9.38 3.79
N ARG A 239 -14.76 9.82 2.54
CA ARG A 239 -13.65 10.21 1.66
C ARG A 239 -12.99 11.49 2.15
N ARG A 240 -11.65 11.55 2.08
CA ARG A 240 -10.84 12.72 1.68
C ARG A 240 -9.36 12.34 1.68
N ASP A 241 -8.80 12.18 0.48
CA ASP A 241 -7.35 12.28 0.24
C ASP A 241 -6.94 13.78 0.28
N PRO A 242 -5.66 14.12 0.07
CA PRO A 242 -4.63 14.00 1.10
C PRO A 242 -3.98 15.36 1.40
N SER A 243 -3.34 15.53 2.55
CA SER A 243 -2.47 16.70 2.77
C SER A 243 -1.18 16.32 3.46
N SER A 244 -0.08 16.54 2.73
CA SER A 244 1.28 16.33 3.17
C SER A 244 1.76 17.45 4.10
N PHE A 245 2.33 17.10 5.26
CA PHE A 245 3.19 18.02 5.99
C PHE A 245 4.51 17.36 6.39
N ARG A 246 5.57 17.71 5.66
CA ARG A 246 6.94 17.56 6.12
C ARG A 246 7.33 18.80 6.94
N LYS A 247 7.96 18.55 8.11
CA LYS A 247 8.93 19.42 8.80
C LYS A 247 8.45 20.74 9.45
N CYS A 248 8.66 20.82 10.76
CA CYS A 248 8.96 22.05 11.52
C CYS A 248 10.38 22.59 11.13
N PRO A 249 10.91 23.73 11.66
CA PRO A 249 10.42 24.57 12.78
C PRO A 249 10.61 26.12 12.65
N ARG A 250 10.29 26.84 13.76
CA ARG A 250 11.04 27.98 14.37
C ARG A 250 10.35 29.37 14.40
N ASP A 251 10.20 29.88 15.64
CA ASP A 251 10.25 31.25 16.21
C ASP A 251 10.37 32.45 15.24
N GLN A 252 9.68 33.61 15.42
CA GLN A 252 9.67 34.46 16.62
C GLN A 252 8.48 35.45 16.70
N ASP A 253 8.18 35.86 17.93
CA ASP A 253 7.72 37.17 18.43
C ASP A 253 7.19 38.25 17.46
N SER A 254 5.95 38.74 17.71
CA SER A 254 5.67 40.13 18.17
C SER A 254 4.17 40.45 18.21
N VAL A 255 3.74 41.18 19.24
CA VAL A 255 2.36 41.63 19.53
C VAL A 255 2.44 43.15 19.83
N PRO A 256 1.35 43.94 19.92
CA PRO A 256 0.31 44.31 18.94
C PRO A 256 0.32 45.83 18.61
N ARG A 257 -0.59 46.34 17.75
CA ARG A 257 -1.52 47.48 18.05
C ARG A 257 -2.36 47.99 16.86
N THR A 258 -3.59 48.37 17.19
CA THR A 258 -4.57 49.23 16.48
C THR A 258 -4.32 50.74 16.76
N PRO A 259 -5.11 51.73 16.26
CA PRO A 259 -5.91 51.88 15.01
C PRO A 259 -5.85 53.28 14.30
N LEU A 260 -6.26 53.35 13.01
CA LEU A 260 -6.90 54.52 12.29
C LEU A 260 -6.10 55.87 12.16
N PRO A 261 -6.56 56.94 11.44
CA PRO A 261 -7.67 57.11 10.45
C PRO A 261 -7.29 57.85 9.12
N GLY A 262 -8.22 57.88 8.13
CA GLY A 262 -8.31 58.88 7.03
C GLY A 262 -7.19 58.83 5.96
N THR A 263 -7.28 59.42 4.76
CA THR A 263 -8.32 60.17 3.99
C THR A 263 -7.82 60.11 2.51
N GLN A 264 -8.54 60.28 1.41
CA GLN A 264 -9.79 60.99 1.05
C GLN A 264 -10.55 60.26 -0.09
N THR A 265 -11.71 60.79 -0.47
CA THR A 265 -12.46 60.47 -1.72
C THR A 265 -12.31 61.60 -2.74
N SER A 266 -12.10 61.30 -4.02
CA SER A 266 -12.27 62.26 -5.12
C SER A 266 -12.76 61.55 -6.39
N GLU A 267 -13.98 61.85 -6.79
CA GLU A 267 -14.54 61.57 -8.11
C GLU A 267 -14.80 62.92 -8.78
N TYR A 268 -14.47 63.09 -10.08
CA TYR A 268 -15.47 63.27 -11.15
C TYR A 268 -14.85 63.49 -12.55
N SER A 269 -15.43 62.82 -13.56
CA SER A 269 -15.56 63.17 -14.99
C SER A 269 -14.36 63.73 -15.79
N SER A 270 -14.05 63.24 -16.99
CA SER A 270 -14.97 63.26 -18.15
C SER A 270 -14.41 62.49 -19.35
N SER A 271 -15.28 61.88 -20.17
CA SER A 271 -14.98 61.57 -21.58
C SER A 271 -16.28 61.50 -22.39
N SER A 272 -16.25 62.09 -23.59
CA SER A 272 -17.37 62.27 -24.54
C SER A 272 -17.81 61.00 -25.24
#